data_AF-A0A3S9BJ47-F1
#
_entry.id   AF-A0A3S9BJ47-F1
#
_cell.length_a   1.000
_cell.length_b   1.000
_cell.length_c   1.000
_cell.angle_alpha   90.00
_cell.angle_beta   90.00
_cell.angle_gamma   90.00
#
_symmetry.space_group_name_H-M   'P 1'
#
loop_
_entity.id
_entity.type
_entity.pdbx_description
1 polymer ?
#
loop_
_entity_poly.entity_id
_entity_poly.type
_entity_poly.pdbx_seq_one_letter_code
_entity_poly.pdbx_strand_id
1 'polypeptide(L)' 'MSEIFLSAALRRFIRVRRDRQHLYELPDYILRDIGIDRSEINSITLFAGADSSRRSRF' A
#
# COMPACT_ATOMS: atom_id res chain seq x y z
N MET A 1 11.89 -14.92 18.75
CA MET A 1 12.33 -14.43 17.43
C MET A 1 11.18 -14.38 16.41
N SER A 2 10.32 -15.40 16.33
CA SER A 2 9.12 -15.46 15.46
C SER A 2 8.04 -14.39 15.75
N GLU A 3 7.81 -14.05 17.02
CA GLU A 3 6.76 -13.08 17.42
C GLU A 3 7.01 -11.66 16.90
N ILE A 4 8.27 -11.23 16.80
CA ILE A 4 8.64 -9.89 16.31
C ILE A 4 8.33 -9.77 14.82
N PHE A 5 8.65 -10.80 14.01
CA PHE A 5 8.36 -10.80 12.57
C PHE A 5 6.86 -10.86 12.28
N LEU A 6 6.10 -11.64 13.05
CA LEU A 6 4.63 -11.65 13.01
C LEU A 6 4.05 -10.27 13.31
N SER A 7 4.58 -9.58 14.34
CA SER A 7 4.14 -8.24 14.68
C SER A 7 4.46 -7.21 13.57
N ALA A 8 5.62 -7.33 12.92
CA ALA A 8 6.03 -6.43 11.83
C ALA A 8 5.19 -6.65 10.57
N ALA A 9 4.92 -7.92 10.22
CA ALA A 9 4.05 -8.28 9.10
C ALA A 9 2.61 -7.80 9.34
N LEU A 10 2.08 -7.98 10.56
CA LEU A 10 0.75 -7.51 10.94
C LEU A 10 0.63 -5.99 10.88
N ARG A 11 1.62 -5.26 11.42
CA ARG A 11 1.65 -3.79 11.35
C ARG A 11 1.69 -3.30 9.90
N ARG A 12 2.44 -3.98 9.02
CA ARG A 12 2.47 -3.66 7.59
C ARG A 12 1.13 -3.92 6.93
N PHE A 13 0.49 -5.05 7.23
CA PHE A 13 -0.83 -5.38 6.71
C PHE A 13 -1.89 -4.35 7.13
N ILE A 14 -1.89 -3.94 8.40
CA ILE A 14 -2.79 -2.90 8.92
C ILE A 14 -2.54 -1.56 8.22
N ARG A 15 -1.27 -1.17 8.05
CA ARG A 15 -0.92 0.08 7.34
C ARG A 15 -1.42 0.06 5.91
N VAL A 16 -1.13 -1.00 5.16
CA VAL A 16 -1.57 -1.17 3.77
C VAL A 16 -3.10 -1.13 3.67
N ARG A 17 -3.82 -1.78 4.59
CA ARG A 17 -5.29 -1.71 4.64
C ARG A 17 -5.80 -0.29 4.85
N ARG A 18 -5.18 0.44 5.78
CA ARG A 18 -5.57 1.83 6.06
C ARG A 18 -5.31 2.73 4.87
N ASP A 19 -4.13 2.63 4.26
CA ASP A 19 -3.78 3.42 3.07
C ASP A 19 -4.73 3.12 1.89
N ARG A 20 -5.14 1.86 1.72
CA ARG A 20 -6.19 1.48 0.76
C ARG A 20 -7.53 2.15 1.04
N GLN A 21 -7.97 2.15 2.30
CA GLN A 21 -9.23 2.80 2.67
C GLN A 21 -9.19 4.29 2.35
N HIS A 22 -8.09 4.97 2.69
CA HIS A 22 -7.91 6.38 2.35
C HIS A 22 -7.98 6.62 0.83
N LEU A 23 -7.36 5.77 0.02
CA LEU A 23 -7.46 5.87 -1.45
C LEU A 23 -8.89 5.64 -1.96
N TYR A 24 -9.64 4.70 -1.36
CA TYR A 24 -11.04 4.47 -1.73
C TYR A 24 -11.97 5.62 -1.32
N GLU A 25 -11.61 6.40 -0.31
CA GLU A 25 -12.37 7.60 0.09
C GLU A 25 -12.15 8.79 -0.85
N LEU A 26 -11.05 8.81 -1.62
CA LEU A 26 -10.78 9.87 -2.58
C LEU A 26 -11.78 9.83 -3.75
N PRO A 27 -12.24 10.98 -4.26
CA PRO A 27 -13.00 11.06 -5.50
C PRO A 27 -12.18 10.61 -6.72
N ASP A 28 -12.86 10.10 -7.76
CA ASP A 28 -12.19 9.58 -8.96
C ASP A 28 -11.36 10.63 -9.71
N TYR A 29 -11.75 11.91 -9.67
CA TYR A 29 -10.97 12.98 -10.31
C TYR A 29 -9.62 13.20 -9.61
N ILE A 30 -9.55 13.02 -8.28
CA ILE A 30 -8.29 13.10 -7.51
C ILE A 30 -7.43 11.87 -7.81
N LEU A 31 -8.03 10.68 -7.85
CA LEU A 31 -7.32 9.45 -8.23
C LEU A 31 -6.69 9.58 -9.62
N ARG A 32 -7.45 10.15 -10.56
CA ARG A 32 -7.00 10.38 -11.93
C ARG A 32 -5.91 11.45 -12.03
N ASP A 33 -5.96 12.48 -11.19
CA ASP A 33 -4.91 13.52 -11.09
C ASP A 33 -3.56 12.94 -10.64
N ILE A 34 -3.57 11.99 -9.70
CA ILE A 34 -2.37 11.26 -9.28
C ILE A 34 -2.00 10.09 -10.22
N GLY A 35 -2.74 9.92 -11.32
CA GLY A 35 -2.47 8.91 -12.35
C GLY A 35 -2.82 7.48 -11.95
N ILE A 36 -3.81 7.28 -11.07
CA ILE A 36 -4.27 5.97 -10.59
C ILE A 36 -5.75 5.80 -10.89
N ASP A 37 -6.15 4.64 -11.43
CA ASP A 37 -7.55 4.24 -11.48
C ASP A 37 -7.98 3.52 -10.20
N ARG A 38 -9.26 3.65 -9.82
CA ARG A 38 -9.81 2.99 -8.62
C ARG A 38 -9.62 1.47 -8.64
N SER A 39 -9.64 0.85 -9.82
CA SER A 39 -9.37 -0.58 -10.00
C SER A 39 -7.91 -0.97 -9.68
N GLU A 40 -6.96 -0.04 -9.81
CA GLU A 40 -5.53 -0.26 -9.59
C GLU A 40 -5.13 -0.16 -8.11
N ILE A 41 -5.97 0.42 -7.23
CA ILE A 41 -5.69 0.55 -5.79
C ILE A 41 -5.31 -0.80 -5.17
N ASN A 42 -5.97 -1.88 -5.59
CA ASN A 42 -5.69 -3.21 -5.06
C ASN A 42 -4.33 -3.75 -5.49
N SER A 43 -3.94 -3.55 -6.75
CA SER A 43 -2.68 -4.06 -7.29
C SER A 43 -1.49 -3.29 -6.70
N ILE A 44 -1.51 -1.95 -6.72
CA ILE A 44 -0.39 -1.12 -6.25
C ILE A 44 -0.09 -1.30 -4.76
N THR A 45 -1.12 -1.55 -3.95
CA THR A 45 -0.98 -1.72 -2.50
C THR A 45 -0.58 -3.13 -2.09
N LEU A 46 -0.81 -4.14 -2.94
CA LEU A 46 -0.26 -5.49 -2.75
C LEU A 46 1.25 -5.53 -2.99
N PHE A 47 1.74 -4.82 -4.02
CA PHE A 47 3.18 -4.76 -4.35
C PHE A 47 4.01 -3.91 -3.39
N ALA A 48 3.39 -3.01 -2.63
CA ALA A 48 4.08 -2.23 -1.62
C ALA A 48 4.82 -3.11 -0.60
N GLY A 49 4.44 -4.40 -0.45
CA GLY A 49 5.14 -5.42 0.33
C GLY A 49 6.44 -5.97 -0.28
N ALA A 50 6.48 -6.09 -1.61
CA ALA A 50 7.48 -6.82 -2.39
C ALA A 50 8.37 -5.92 -3.27
N ASP A 51 8.09 -4.61 -3.33
CA ASP A 51 8.89 -3.65 -4.09
C ASP A 51 10.26 -3.41 -3.43
N SER A 52 11.21 -4.29 -3.75
CA SER A 52 12.64 -4.18 -3.42
C SER A 52 13.28 -2.95 -4.06
N SER A 53 12.69 -2.41 -5.13
CA SER A 53 13.24 -1.29 -5.91
C SER A 53 13.27 0.01 -5.12
N ARG A 54 12.35 0.19 -4.15
CA ARG A 54 12.38 1.31 -3.20
C ARG A 54 13.50 1.22 -2.16
N ARG A 55 14.03 0.03 -1.87
CA ARG A 55 15.17 -0.15 -0.96
C ARG A 55 16.52 0.20 -1.59
N SER A 56 16.60 0.35 -2.91
CA SER A 56 17.85 0.59 -3.63
C SER A 56 18.19 2.08 -3.84
N ARG A 57 17.43 3.02 -3.27
CA ARG A 57 17.60 4.47 -3.50
C ARG A 57 18.31 5.24 -2.39
N PHE A 58 19.00 4.56 -1.48
CA PHE A 58 19.88 5.18 -0.49
C PHE A 58 21.18 4.40 -0.38
#